data_AF-A0A2E3STF0-F1
#
_entry.id   AF-A0A2E3STF0-F1
#
_cell.length_a   1.000
_cell.length_b   1.000
_cell.length_c   1.000
_cell.angle_alpha   90.00
_cell.angle_beta   90.00
_cell.angle_gamma   90.00
#
_symmetry.space_group_name_H-M   'P 1'
#
loop_
_entity.id
_entity.type
_entity.pdbx_description
1 polymer ?
#
loop_
_entity_poly.entity_id
_entity_poly.type
_entity_poly.pdbx_seq_one_letter_code
_entity_poly.pdbx_strand_id
1 'polypeptide(L)'
;MELIPVIDILDNRIVHAHLGLRKSYRPLVSRLSSTSNPIDVVHGLLSFYPFRTFYIADINSILKKGNNNVIIKKIIRTFEGKKFWLDNGACYVNQAVSWIRDFNQSIVVGSESQKNLKFLSSLKKIFFNNVILSLDFDSKNKFMGPKKILKTHSIWPEKIILMTLSRVGSDKGPDLEKIRDLMKISDKNKVYAAGGIRSLRDLNILRDLNVSGSLLATALHNGNFTSRAIKDFSSK
;
A
#
# COMPACT_ATOMS: atom_id res chain seq x y z
N MET A 1 3.90 15.86 0.39
CA MET A 1 3.31 14.54 0.02
C MET A 1 4.19 13.41 0.56
N GLU A 2 3.61 12.41 1.22
CA GLU A 2 4.32 11.25 1.80
C GLU A 2 4.68 10.21 0.72
N LEU A 3 5.90 9.66 0.77
CA LEU A 3 6.33 8.57 -0.12
C LEU A 3 6.44 7.29 0.69
N ILE A 4 5.73 6.25 0.26
CA ILE A 4 5.55 5.00 1.01
C ILE A 4 6.05 3.84 0.15
N PRO A 5 7.23 3.25 0.44
CA PRO A 5 7.68 2.04 -0.22
C PRO A 5 6.71 0.88 0.05
N VAL A 6 6.47 0.08 -0.99
CA VAL A 6 5.59 -1.09 -0.99
C VAL A 6 6.43 -2.37 -0.96
N ILE A 7 6.02 -3.29 -0.10
CA ILE A 7 6.63 -4.61 0.10
C ILE A 7 5.55 -5.67 -0.06
N ASP A 8 5.52 -6.33 -1.21
CA ASP A 8 4.65 -7.48 -1.45
C ASP A 8 5.37 -8.76 -1.01
N ILE A 9 4.82 -9.49 -0.04
CA ILE A 9 5.42 -10.72 0.49
C ILE A 9 4.61 -11.94 0.04
N LEU A 10 5.28 -12.87 -0.64
CA LEU A 10 4.75 -14.17 -1.04
C LEU A 10 5.78 -15.25 -0.67
N ASP A 11 5.34 -16.28 0.04
CA ASP A 11 6.15 -17.40 0.51
C ASP A 11 7.44 -16.94 1.23
N ASN A 12 7.28 -15.99 2.16
CA ASN A 12 8.30 -15.34 2.98
C ASN A 12 9.39 -14.56 2.22
N ARG A 13 9.17 -14.25 0.93
CA ARG A 13 10.08 -13.45 0.10
C ARG A 13 9.36 -12.23 -0.44
N ILE A 14 10.10 -11.14 -0.66
CA ILE A 14 9.54 -10.00 -1.40
C ILE A 14 9.44 -10.39 -2.87
N VAL A 15 8.29 -10.11 -3.45
CA VAL A 15 7.99 -10.37 -4.85
C VAL A 15 7.67 -9.09 -5.60
N HIS A 16 7.86 -9.11 -6.91
CA HIS A 16 7.44 -8.03 -7.78
C HIS A 16 5.98 -8.20 -8.17
N ALA A 17 5.13 -7.29 -7.67
CA ALA A 17 3.74 -7.23 -8.10
C ALA A 17 3.60 -6.75 -9.55
N HIS A 18 2.79 -7.46 -10.33
CA HIS A 18 2.55 -7.16 -11.74
C HIS A 18 1.07 -7.31 -12.10
N LEU A 19 0.41 -6.20 -12.46
CA LEU A 19 -0.94 -6.12 -13.01
C LEU A 19 -2.06 -6.79 -12.17
N GLY A 20 -1.82 -7.04 -10.89
CA GLY A 20 -2.70 -7.86 -10.03
C GLY A 20 -2.69 -9.35 -10.38
N LEU A 21 -1.83 -9.80 -11.30
CA LEU A 21 -1.70 -11.18 -11.74
C LEU A 21 -0.83 -11.98 -10.75
N ARG A 22 -1.36 -12.23 -9.54
CA ARG A 22 -0.61 -12.85 -8.43
C ARG A 22 0.09 -14.17 -8.77
N LYS A 23 -0.38 -14.93 -9.76
CA LYS A 23 0.27 -16.16 -10.27
C LYS A 23 1.60 -15.90 -10.99
N SER A 24 1.79 -14.71 -11.56
CA SER A 24 3.01 -14.33 -12.27
C SER A 24 4.02 -13.63 -11.38
N TYR A 25 3.74 -13.47 -10.08
CA TYR A 25 4.66 -12.81 -9.16
C TYR A 25 5.93 -13.65 -9.04
N ARG A 26 7.08 -12.96 -9.00
CA ARG A 26 8.42 -13.55 -8.94
C ARG A 26 9.22 -12.85 -7.84
N PRO A 27 10.22 -13.51 -7.26
CA PRO A 27 11.14 -12.87 -6.31
C PRO A 27 11.64 -11.53 -6.86
N LEU A 28 11.67 -10.52 -6.00
CA LEU A 28 12.10 -9.18 -6.36
C LEU A 28 13.56 -9.20 -6.84
N VAL A 29 13.80 -8.58 -7.99
CA VAL A 29 15.13 -8.16 -8.44
C VAL A 29 15.20 -6.64 -8.29
N SER A 30 16.19 -6.13 -7.56
CA SER A 30 16.27 -4.72 -7.22
C SER A 30 17.69 -4.18 -7.32
N ARG A 31 17.81 -2.90 -7.69
CA ARG A 31 19.05 -2.13 -7.55
C ARG A 31 19.34 -1.73 -6.09
N LEU A 32 18.36 -1.85 -5.20
CA LEU A 32 18.47 -1.44 -3.80
C LEU A 32 18.81 -2.60 -2.86
N SER A 33 18.73 -3.85 -3.33
CA SER A 33 19.03 -5.05 -2.54
C SER A 33 19.47 -6.19 -3.46
N SER A 34 20.52 -6.91 -3.07
CA SER A 34 21.03 -8.08 -3.78
C SER A 34 20.17 -9.34 -3.59
N THR A 35 19.28 -9.34 -2.59
CA THR A 35 18.39 -10.47 -2.31
C THR A 35 16.92 -10.02 -2.30
N SER A 36 16.01 -10.99 -2.41
CA SER A 36 14.58 -10.79 -2.17
C SER A 36 14.18 -11.05 -0.71
N ASN A 37 15.14 -11.12 0.22
CA ASN A 37 14.85 -11.29 1.64
C ASN A 37 14.18 -10.00 2.17
N PRO A 38 13.07 -10.10 2.92
CA PRO A 38 12.38 -8.89 3.36
C PRO A 38 13.20 -7.95 4.25
N ILE A 39 14.11 -8.46 5.08
CA ILE A 39 14.96 -7.63 5.94
C ILE A 39 15.99 -6.86 5.10
N ASP A 40 16.69 -7.55 4.19
CA ASP A 40 17.72 -6.96 3.32
C ASP A 40 17.12 -5.85 2.44
N VAL A 41 15.93 -6.08 1.89
CA VAL A 41 15.25 -5.09 1.04
C VAL A 41 14.82 -3.86 1.84
N VAL A 42 14.32 -4.01 3.07
CA VAL A 42 13.97 -2.85 3.91
C VAL A 42 15.21 -2.06 4.29
N HIS A 43 16.34 -2.72 4.60
CA HIS A 43 17.63 -2.04 4.78
C HIS A 43 18.03 -1.26 3.52
N GLY A 44 17.94 -1.88 2.34
CA GLY A 44 18.22 -1.24 1.06
C GLY A 44 17.39 0.02 0.80
N LEU A 45 16.08 -0.06 1.07
CA LEU A 45 15.15 1.07 0.98
C LEU A 45 15.53 2.19 1.95
N LEU A 46 15.89 1.85 3.20
CA LEU A 46 16.27 2.83 4.22
C LEU A 46 17.62 3.49 3.94
N SER A 47 18.58 2.75 3.38
CA SER A 47 19.86 3.31 2.92
C SER A 47 19.65 4.27 1.74
N PHE A 48 18.66 4.02 0.90
CA PHE A 48 18.30 4.91 -0.21
C PHE A 48 17.63 6.20 0.28
N TYR A 49 16.66 6.11 1.19
CA TYR A 49 15.98 7.25 1.78
C TYR A 49 15.34 6.87 3.13
N PRO A 50 15.36 7.74 4.17
CA PRO A 50 14.84 7.40 5.50
C PRO A 50 13.30 7.42 5.53
N PHE A 51 12.66 6.51 4.80
CA PHE A 51 11.21 6.33 4.80
C PHE A 51 10.70 6.11 6.22
N ARG A 52 9.58 6.77 6.55
CA ARG A 52 8.93 6.68 7.87
C ARG A 52 7.86 5.60 7.90
N THR A 53 7.21 5.38 6.76
CA THR A 53 6.05 4.50 6.60
C THR A 53 6.32 3.52 5.48
N PHE A 54 5.94 2.27 5.68
CA PHE A 54 6.02 1.18 4.69
C PHE A 54 4.65 0.55 4.52
N TYR A 55 4.32 0.16 3.30
CA TYR A 55 3.15 -0.68 3.02
C TYR A 55 3.61 -2.13 2.85
N ILE A 56 2.96 -3.06 3.54
CA ILE A 56 3.21 -4.50 3.43
C ILE A 56 1.92 -5.18 2.96
N ALA A 57 1.99 -5.90 1.84
CA ALA A 57 0.95 -6.85 1.45
C ALA A 57 1.38 -8.29 1.74
N ASP A 58 0.64 -8.98 2.60
CA ASP A 58 0.77 -10.41 2.79
C ASP A 58 -0.05 -11.14 1.71
N ILE A 59 0.62 -11.48 0.61
CA ILE A 59 -0.04 -12.10 -0.55
C ILE A 59 -0.59 -13.49 -0.20
N ASN A 60 0.07 -14.25 0.67
CA ASN A 60 -0.47 -15.55 1.13
C ASN A 60 -1.79 -15.37 1.87
N SER A 61 -1.86 -14.40 2.79
CA SER A 61 -3.10 -14.12 3.55
C SER A 61 -4.21 -13.59 2.64
N ILE A 62 -3.90 -12.65 1.73
CA ILE A 62 -4.87 -12.11 0.74
C ILE A 62 -5.42 -13.22 -0.16
N LEU A 63 -4.57 -14.16 -0.58
CA LEU A 63 -4.97 -15.33 -1.37
C LEU A 63 -5.64 -16.44 -0.55
N LYS A 64 -5.70 -16.31 0.79
CA LYS A 64 -6.19 -17.33 1.73
C LYS A 64 -5.42 -18.65 1.62
N LYS A 65 -4.10 -18.57 1.43
CA LYS A 65 -3.16 -19.68 1.28
C LYS A 65 -2.01 -19.57 2.28
N GLY A 66 -2.35 -19.63 3.57
CA GLY A 66 -1.41 -19.42 4.66
C GLY A 66 -1.22 -17.94 4.99
N ASN A 67 -0.07 -17.60 5.58
CA ASN A 67 0.29 -16.23 5.97
C ASN A 67 1.81 -16.09 6.04
N ASN A 68 2.28 -14.84 6.12
CA ASN A 68 3.69 -14.49 6.30
C ASN A 68 3.95 -13.85 7.69
N ASN A 69 3.16 -14.21 8.70
CA ASN A 69 3.15 -13.51 10.00
C ASN A 69 4.53 -13.52 10.68
N VAL A 70 5.27 -14.62 10.58
CA VAL A 70 6.59 -14.76 11.24
C VAL A 70 7.56 -13.71 10.68
N ILE A 71 7.69 -13.61 9.35
CA ILE A 71 8.60 -12.66 8.73
C ILE A 71 8.11 -11.22 8.88
N ILE A 72 6.80 -10.96 8.82
CA ILE A 72 6.23 -9.63 9.04
C ILE A 72 6.50 -9.13 10.46
N LYS A 73 6.29 -9.98 11.48
CA LYS A 73 6.64 -9.64 12.87
C LYS A 73 8.14 -9.40 13.03
N LYS A 74 8.98 -10.17 12.33
CA LYS A 74 10.43 -9.95 12.32
C LYS A 74 10.78 -8.59 11.72
N ILE A 75 10.17 -8.18 10.61
CA ILE A 75 10.34 -6.84 10.00
C ILE A 75 9.99 -5.76 11.02
N ILE A 76 8.78 -5.81 11.60
CA ILE A 76 8.31 -4.78 12.55
C ILE A 76 9.25 -4.63 13.74
N ARG A 77 9.73 -5.75 14.31
CA ARG A 77 10.67 -5.74 15.44
C ARG A 77 12.07 -5.25 15.05
N THR A 78 12.55 -5.60 13.87
CA THR A 78 13.89 -5.21 13.39
C THR A 78 13.96 -3.71 13.09
N PHE A 79 12.88 -3.15 12.54
CA PHE A 79 12.79 -1.75 12.14
C PHE A 79 11.87 -0.97 13.08
N GLU A 80 12.16 -1.05 14.37
CA GLU A 80 11.45 -0.30 15.40
C GLU A 80 11.47 1.22 15.08
N GLY A 81 10.38 1.91 15.41
CA GLY A 81 10.18 3.32 15.10
C GLY A 81 9.68 3.61 13.67
N LYS A 82 9.59 2.60 12.81
CA LYS A 82 8.89 2.70 11.52
C LYS A 82 7.41 2.38 11.66
N LYS A 83 6.60 2.99 10.79
CA LYS A 83 5.16 2.69 10.67
C LYS A 83 4.94 1.71 9.53
N PHE A 84 4.12 0.70 9.77
CA PHE A 84 3.75 -0.31 8.79
C PHE A 84 2.23 -0.28 8.58
N TRP A 85 1.85 -0.22 7.30
CA TRP A 85 0.49 -0.39 6.83
C TRP A 85 0.36 -1.80 6.30
N LEU A 86 -0.28 -2.67 7.07
CA LEU A 86 -0.38 -4.08 6.76
C LEU A 86 -1.71 -4.39 6.08
N ASP A 87 -1.64 -4.83 4.83
CA ASP A 87 -2.71 -5.53 4.13
C ASP A 87 -2.48 -7.03 4.24
N ASN A 88 -3.28 -7.68 5.09
CA ASN A 88 -3.29 -9.14 5.22
C ASN A 88 -4.61 -9.75 4.78
N GLY A 89 -5.42 -9.03 4.00
CA GLY A 89 -6.73 -9.51 3.55
C GLY A 89 -7.73 -9.75 4.69
N ALA A 90 -7.56 -9.09 5.85
CA ALA A 90 -8.43 -9.29 6.99
C ALA A 90 -9.89 -9.02 6.64
N CYS A 91 -10.77 -9.91 7.13
CA CYS A 91 -12.23 -9.77 7.05
C CYS A 91 -12.91 -9.71 8.42
N TYR A 92 -12.13 -9.93 9.50
CA TYR A 92 -12.64 -10.08 10.87
C TYR A 92 -11.77 -9.31 11.86
N VAL A 93 -12.41 -8.74 12.88
CA VAL A 93 -11.75 -7.83 13.84
C VAL A 93 -10.58 -8.50 14.55
N ASN A 94 -10.71 -9.76 14.95
CA ASN A 94 -9.63 -10.52 15.59
C ASN A 94 -8.36 -10.65 14.74
N GLN A 95 -8.47 -10.64 13.41
CA GLN A 95 -7.31 -10.70 12.49
C GLN A 95 -6.56 -9.37 12.41
N ALA A 96 -7.19 -8.27 12.82
CA ALA A 96 -6.63 -6.91 12.81
C ALA A 96 -6.16 -6.45 14.19
N VAL A 97 -6.86 -6.86 15.26
CA VAL A 97 -6.65 -6.35 16.63
C VAL A 97 -5.22 -6.53 17.12
N SER A 98 -4.60 -7.70 16.93
CA SER A 98 -3.25 -7.95 17.44
C SER A 98 -2.21 -7.05 16.77
N TRP A 99 -2.32 -6.82 15.46
CA TRP A 99 -1.42 -5.91 14.75
C TRP A 99 -1.56 -4.45 15.20
N ILE A 100 -2.78 -4.04 15.56
CA ILE A 100 -3.03 -2.67 16.01
C ILE A 100 -2.63 -2.50 17.47
N ARG A 101 -3.06 -3.38 18.37
CA ARG A 101 -2.84 -3.24 19.82
C ARG A 101 -1.44 -3.67 20.25
N ASP A 102 -0.98 -4.82 19.77
CA ASP A 102 0.25 -5.43 20.27
C ASP A 102 1.49 -4.90 19.52
N PHE A 103 1.32 -4.53 18.25
CA PHE A 103 2.41 -4.03 17.40
C PHE A 103 2.31 -2.53 17.07
N ASN A 104 1.24 -1.85 17.47
CA ASN A 104 0.99 -0.43 17.16
C ASN A 104 1.08 -0.09 15.66
N GLN A 105 0.59 -0.99 14.80
CA GLN A 105 0.61 -0.81 13.34
C GLN A 105 -0.77 -0.44 12.80
N SER A 106 -0.83 -0.05 11.52
CA SER A 106 -2.09 0.22 10.82
C SER A 106 -2.51 -0.98 9.98
N ILE A 107 -3.81 -1.26 9.95
CA ILE A 107 -4.39 -2.28 9.08
C ILE A 107 -5.02 -1.62 7.87
N VAL A 108 -4.68 -2.18 6.71
CA VAL A 108 -5.30 -1.85 5.43
C VAL A 108 -6.46 -2.81 5.21
N VAL A 109 -7.65 -2.24 5.08
CA VAL A 109 -8.86 -2.94 4.69
C VAL A 109 -8.99 -2.81 3.17
N GLY A 110 -8.44 -3.78 2.42
CA GLY A 110 -8.62 -3.87 0.97
C GLY A 110 -10.06 -4.21 0.62
N SER A 111 -10.68 -3.42 -0.26
CA SER A 111 -12.07 -3.61 -0.67
C SER A 111 -12.26 -4.96 -1.37
N GLU A 112 -11.26 -5.47 -2.09
CA GLU A 112 -11.31 -6.79 -2.74
C GLU A 112 -11.55 -7.95 -1.76
N SER A 113 -11.09 -7.79 -0.52
CA SER A 113 -11.19 -8.82 0.52
C SER A 113 -12.53 -8.78 1.26
N GLN A 114 -13.36 -7.75 1.05
CA GLN A 114 -14.57 -7.54 1.83
C GLN A 114 -15.82 -8.14 1.19
N LYS A 115 -16.74 -8.64 2.03
CA LYS A 115 -18.07 -9.13 1.60
C LYS A 115 -19.18 -8.12 1.85
N ASN A 116 -19.00 -7.22 2.82
CA ASN A 116 -19.97 -6.20 3.20
C ASN A 116 -19.28 -5.05 3.97
N LEU A 117 -20.07 -4.11 4.50
CA LEU A 117 -19.56 -2.93 5.21
C LEU A 117 -19.20 -3.18 6.69
N LYS A 118 -19.63 -4.31 7.27
CA LYS A 118 -19.62 -4.52 8.73
C LYS A 118 -18.21 -4.46 9.29
N PHE A 119 -17.26 -5.12 8.62
CA PHE A 119 -15.87 -5.17 9.08
C PHE A 119 -15.23 -3.77 9.11
N LEU A 120 -15.26 -3.06 7.98
CA LEU A 120 -14.75 -1.68 7.87
C LEU A 120 -15.40 -0.75 8.90
N SER A 121 -16.73 -0.81 9.02
CA SER A 121 -17.48 0.05 9.95
C SER A 121 -17.14 -0.25 11.41
N SER A 122 -16.95 -1.52 11.76
CA SER A 122 -16.59 -1.93 13.13
C SER A 122 -15.17 -1.52 13.46
N LEU A 123 -14.22 -1.78 12.55
CA LEU A 123 -12.83 -1.40 12.75
C LEU A 123 -12.66 0.12 12.86
N LYS A 124 -13.29 0.90 11.98
CA LYS A 124 -13.24 2.37 12.04
C LYS A 124 -13.70 2.90 13.39
N LYS A 125 -14.74 2.30 13.98
CA LYS A 125 -15.26 2.69 15.30
C LYS A 125 -14.28 2.37 16.44
N ILE A 126 -13.62 1.21 16.39
CA ILE A 126 -12.72 0.75 17.45
C ILE A 126 -11.33 1.38 17.33
N PHE A 127 -10.83 1.57 16.11
CA PHE A 127 -9.43 1.91 15.81
C PHE A 127 -9.32 3.03 14.78
N PHE A 128 -9.93 4.18 15.06
CA PHE A 128 -10.07 5.28 14.09
C PHE A 128 -8.77 5.68 13.36
N ASN A 129 -7.64 5.78 14.08
CA ASN A 129 -6.37 6.26 13.54
C ASN A 129 -5.53 5.17 12.83
N ASN A 130 -5.82 3.90 13.08
CA ASN A 130 -5.02 2.74 12.63
C ASN A 130 -5.70 1.94 11.52
N VAL A 131 -6.78 2.45 10.95
CA VAL A 131 -7.52 1.81 9.87
C VAL A 131 -7.37 2.62 8.60
N ILE A 132 -7.00 1.94 7.52
CA ILE A 132 -6.81 2.50 6.19
C ILE A 132 -7.72 1.73 5.25
N LEU A 133 -8.45 2.42 4.38
CA LEU A 133 -9.27 1.78 3.36
C LEU A 133 -8.52 1.76 2.04
N SER A 134 -8.31 0.59 1.43
CA SER A 134 -7.88 0.52 0.03
C SER A 134 -9.10 0.29 -0.86
N LEU A 135 -9.32 1.20 -1.80
CA LEU A 135 -10.30 1.09 -2.87
C LEU A 135 -9.61 0.44 -4.07
N ASP A 136 -9.90 -0.83 -4.30
CA ASP A 136 -9.18 -1.66 -5.26
C ASP A 136 -9.92 -1.73 -6.60
N PHE A 137 -9.19 -1.52 -7.68
CA PHE A 137 -9.67 -1.63 -9.06
C PHE A 137 -8.87 -2.67 -9.82
N ASP A 138 -9.57 -3.59 -10.49
CA ASP A 138 -8.95 -4.73 -11.19
C ASP A 138 -8.22 -4.35 -12.48
N SER A 139 -7.71 -5.36 -13.20
CA SER A 139 -7.02 -5.18 -14.49
C SER A 139 -7.91 -4.57 -15.59
N LYS A 140 -9.23 -4.69 -15.46
CA LYS A 140 -10.25 -4.11 -16.35
C LYS A 140 -10.81 -2.80 -15.80
N ASN A 141 -10.17 -2.23 -14.78
CA ASN A 141 -10.52 -0.96 -14.16
C ASN A 141 -11.87 -0.98 -13.41
N LYS A 142 -12.35 -2.16 -13.00
CA LYS A 142 -13.59 -2.33 -12.26
C LYS A 142 -13.33 -2.37 -10.77
N PHE A 143 -14.17 -1.67 -9.99
CA PHE A 143 -14.12 -1.71 -8.54
C PHE A 143 -14.30 -3.13 -8.01
N MET A 144 -13.43 -3.54 -7.09
CA MET A 144 -13.41 -4.86 -6.47
C MET A 144 -14.02 -4.78 -5.06
N GLY A 145 -14.94 -5.71 -4.78
CA GLY A 145 -15.63 -5.79 -3.49
C GLY A 145 -17.04 -5.17 -3.50
N PRO A 146 -17.63 -4.95 -2.31
CA PRO A 146 -19.02 -4.51 -2.19
C PRO A 146 -19.14 -3.05 -2.64
N LYS A 147 -19.86 -2.79 -3.74
CA LYS A 147 -20.08 -1.43 -4.28
C LYS A 147 -20.61 -0.42 -3.25
N LYS A 148 -21.25 -0.90 -2.18
CA LYS A 148 -21.69 -0.06 -1.06
C LYS A 148 -20.51 0.63 -0.37
N ILE A 149 -19.31 0.04 -0.33
CA ILE A 149 -18.11 0.68 0.22
C ILE A 149 -17.82 1.97 -0.55
N LEU A 150 -17.87 1.91 -1.89
CA LEU A 150 -17.61 3.08 -2.74
C LEU A 150 -18.68 4.18 -2.59
N LYS A 151 -19.91 3.82 -2.21
CA LYS A 151 -21.05 4.75 -2.12
C LYS A 151 -21.28 5.34 -0.74
N THR A 152 -20.74 4.73 0.31
CA THR A 152 -21.01 5.13 1.70
C THR A 152 -19.78 5.85 2.28
N HIS A 153 -19.54 7.10 1.87
CA HIS A 153 -18.34 7.85 2.28
C HIS A 153 -18.25 8.06 3.81
N SER A 154 -19.39 8.08 4.52
CA SER A 154 -19.43 8.23 5.98
C SER A 154 -18.71 7.12 6.75
N ILE A 155 -18.51 5.94 6.15
CA ILE A 155 -17.76 4.83 6.77
C ILE A 155 -16.28 4.83 6.38
N TRP A 156 -15.83 5.74 5.51
CA TRP A 156 -14.42 5.81 5.13
C TRP A 156 -13.58 6.33 6.32
N PRO A 157 -12.43 5.69 6.62
CA PRO A 157 -11.50 6.18 7.63
C PRO A 157 -10.75 7.42 7.10
N GLU A 158 -9.93 8.04 7.96
CA GLU A 158 -9.14 9.21 7.59
C GLU A 158 -8.27 8.96 6.34
N LYS A 159 -7.65 7.79 6.22
CA LYS A 159 -6.71 7.47 5.13
C LYS A 159 -7.34 6.52 4.12
N ILE A 160 -7.27 6.89 2.85
CA ILE A 160 -7.79 6.10 1.73
C ILE A 160 -6.68 5.88 0.71
N ILE A 161 -6.46 4.64 0.32
CA ILE A 161 -5.61 4.26 -0.81
C ILE A 161 -6.52 4.05 -2.02
N LEU A 162 -6.18 4.66 -3.15
CA LEU A 162 -6.73 4.31 -4.45
C LEU A 162 -5.75 3.36 -5.15
N MET A 163 -6.10 2.08 -5.23
CA MET A 163 -5.25 1.04 -5.80
C MET A 163 -5.75 0.65 -7.19
N THR A 164 -4.99 0.97 -8.23
CA THR A 164 -5.32 0.56 -9.61
C THR A 164 -4.41 -0.58 -10.04
N LEU A 165 -4.87 -1.82 -9.88
CA LEU A 165 -4.06 -3.02 -10.12
C LEU A 165 -3.57 -3.13 -11.57
N SER A 166 -4.37 -2.68 -12.55
CA SER A 166 -3.97 -2.62 -13.97
C SER A 166 -2.72 -1.76 -14.23
N ARG A 167 -2.35 -0.91 -13.26
CA ARG A 167 -1.20 0.00 -13.34
C ARG A 167 -0.02 -0.47 -12.48
N VAL A 168 -0.24 -1.38 -11.53
CA VAL A 168 0.81 -1.93 -10.65
C VAL A 168 1.82 -2.71 -11.48
N GLY A 169 3.11 -2.41 -11.30
CA GLY A 169 4.15 -3.04 -12.11
C GLY A 169 4.12 -2.64 -13.59
N SER A 170 3.27 -1.69 -13.98
CA SER A 170 3.22 -1.15 -15.34
C SER A 170 3.99 0.15 -15.43
N ASP A 171 4.57 0.44 -16.60
CA ASP A 171 5.18 1.73 -16.89
C ASP A 171 4.17 2.73 -17.50
N LYS A 172 2.88 2.61 -17.14
CA LYS A 172 1.79 3.40 -17.75
C LYS A 172 1.45 4.71 -17.03
N GLY A 173 2.14 5.05 -15.93
CA GLY A 173 1.77 6.18 -15.08
C GLY A 173 0.57 5.85 -14.16
N PRO A 174 0.28 6.67 -13.13
CA PRO A 174 -0.89 6.50 -12.26
C PRO A 174 -2.22 6.77 -12.98
N ASP A 175 -3.33 6.26 -12.45
CA ASP A 175 -4.69 6.54 -12.97
C ASP A 175 -5.16 7.93 -12.48
N LEU A 176 -4.68 8.98 -13.14
CA LEU A 176 -4.97 10.37 -12.78
C LEU A 176 -6.46 10.74 -12.86
N GLU A 177 -7.23 10.07 -13.71
CA GLU A 177 -8.67 10.31 -13.83
C GLU A 177 -9.40 9.88 -12.55
N LYS A 178 -9.16 8.64 -12.09
CA LYS A 178 -9.76 8.16 -10.83
C LYS A 178 -9.27 8.92 -9.62
N ILE A 179 -8.01 9.35 -9.63
CA ILE A 179 -7.47 10.15 -8.54
C ILE A 179 -8.25 11.47 -8.47
N ARG A 180 -8.44 12.17 -9.60
CA ARG A 180 -9.26 13.40 -9.63
C ARG A 180 -10.69 13.14 -9.16
N ASP A 181 -11.32 12.07 -9.61
CA ASP A 181 -12.69 11.75 -9.21
C ASP A 181 -12.80 11.41 -7.72
N LEU A 182 -11.83 10.67 -7.18
CA LEU A 182 -11.75 10.39 -5.76
C LEU A 182 -11.52 11.67 -4.94
N MET A 183 -10.64 12.58 -5.41
CA MET A 183 -10.40 13.86 -4.73
C MET A 183 -11.65 14.75 -4.68
N LYS A 184 -12.55 14.68 -5.66
CA LYS A 184 -13.83 15.45 -5.64
C LYS A 184 -14.80 14.99 -4.56
N ILE A 185 -14.74 13.70 -4.18
CA ILE A 185 -15.68 13.10 -3.20
C ILE A 185 -15.04 12.88 -1.83
N SER A 186 -13.71 12.90 -1.77
CA SER A 186 -12.92 12.78 -0.55
C SER A 186 -12.77 14.16 0.06
N ASP A 187 -13.62 14.49 1.03
CA ASP A 187 -13.57 15.80 1.70
C ASP A 187 -12.39 15.87 2.68
N LYS A 188 -12.53 15.25 3.86
CA LYS A 188 -11.52 15.27 4.93
C LYS A 188 -10.52 14.11 4.87
N ASN A 189 -10.61 13.26 3.85
CA ASN A 189 -9.80 12.06 3.77
C ASN A 189 -8.42 12.37 3.16
N LYS A 190 -7.38 11.81 3.76
CA LYS A 190 -6.03 11.77 3.18
C LYS A 190 -5.99 10.69 2.11
N VAL A 191 -5.93 11.10 0.85
CA VAL A 191 -5.88 10.20 -0.30
C VAL A 191 -4.44 9.82 -0.63
N TYR A 192 -4.21 8.53 -0.88
CA TYR A 192 -2.94 7.96 -1.25
C TYR A 192 -3.06 7.24 -2.59
N ALA A 193 -2.19 7.55 -3.54
CA ALA A 193 -2.20 6.94 -4.87
C ALA A 193 -1.37 5.66 -4.89
N ALA A 194 -1.89 4.58 -5.49
CA ALA A 194 -1.17 3.33 -5.65
C ALA A 194 -1.37 2.72 -7.06
N GLY A 195 -0.25 2.34 -7.68
CA GLY A 195 -0.19 1.75 -9.02
C GLY A 195 0.34 2.73 -10.09
N GLY A 196 1.36 2.29 -10.83
CA GLY A 196 1.83 2.95 -12.06
C GLY A 196 2.74 4.16 -11.90
N ILE A 197 3.08 4.59 -10.68
CA ILE A 197 3.97 5.74 -10.47
C ILE A 197 5.39 5.37 -10.94
N ARG A 198 5.92 6.13 -11.91
CA ARG A 198 7.16 5.80 -12.62
C ARG A 198 8.23 6.89 -12.58
N SER A 199 7.87 8.13 -12.23
CA SER A 199 8.75 9.29 -12.32
C SER A 199 8.45 10.41 -11.31
N LEU A 200 9.38 11.36 -11.17
CA LEU A 200 9.16 12.59 -10.40
C LEU A 200 8.04 13.45 -11.00
N ARG A 201 7.86 13.40 -12.32
CA ARG A 201 6.76 14.11 -12.99
C ARG A 201 5.40 13.62 -12.50
N ASP A 202 5.23 12.30 -12.38
CA ASP A 202 3.99 11.73 -11.83
C ASP A 202 3.80 12.18 -10.38
N LEU A 203 4.86 12.17 -9.56
CA LEU A 203 4.80 12.61 -8.16
C LEU A 203 4.43 14.10 -8.02
N ASN A 204 4.93 14.96 -8.90
CA ASN A 204 4.57 16.38 -8.93
C ASN A 204 3.09 16.55 -9.32
N ILE A 205 2.62 15.84 -10.36
CA ILE A 205 1.20 15.89 -10.74
C ILE A 205 0.30 15.43 -9.59
N LEU A 206 0.67 14.35 -8.88
CA LEU A 206 -0.09 13.87 -7.73
C LEU A 206 -0.11 14.89 -6.57
N ARG A 207 1.01 15.55 -6.33
CA ARG A 207 1.11 16.63 -5.34
C ARG A 207 0.21 17.82 -5.71
N ASP A 208 0.21 18.23 -6.99
CA ASP A 208 -0.62 19.33 -7.47
C ASP A 208 -2.13 19.00 -7.38
N LEU A 209 -2.47 17.71 -7.38
CA LEU A 209 -3.82 17.21 -7.11
C LEU A 209 -4.14 17.09 -5.61
N ASN A 210 -3.28 17.59 -4.71
CA ASN A 210 -3.41 17.49 -3.26
C ASN A 210 -3.47 16.04 -2.72
N VAL A 211 -2.89 15.08 -3.45
CA VAL A 211 -2.73 13.72 -2.95
C VAL A 211 -1.78 13.74 -1.75
N SER A 212 -2.21 13.11 -0.64
CA SER A 212 -1.47 13.12 0.62
C SER A 212 -0.22 12.24 0.57
N GLY A 213 -0.24 11.15 -0.18
CA GLY A 213 0.92 10.31 -0.38
C GLY A 213 0.85 9.34 -1.55
N SER A 214 1.93 8.62 -1.78
CA SER A 214 2.08 7.72 -2.93
C SER A 214 2.79 6.44 -2.54
N LEU A 215 2.21 5.31 -2.96
CA LEU A 215 2.78 3.98 -2.79
C LEU A 215 3.73 3.68 -3.96
N LEU A 216 4.99 3.39 -3.63
CA LEU A 216 6.08 3.20 -4.58
C LEU A 216 6.66 1.78 -4.48
N ALA A 217 6.67 1.05 -5.60
CA ALA A 217 7.34 -0.25 -5.71
C ALA A 217 8.33 -0.23 -6.87
N THR A 218 7.90 -0.63 -8.06
CA THR A 218 8.72 -0.89 -9.25
C THR A 218 9.73 0.22 -9.54
N ALA A 219 9.28 1.48 -9.55
CA ALA A 219 10.13 2.62 -9.89
C ALA A 219 11.26 2.88 -8.87
N LEU A 220 11.05 2.56 -7.59
CA LEU A 220 12.13 2.60 -6.60
C LEU A 220 13.17 1.50 -6.89
N HIS A 221 12.71 0.27 -7.08
CA HIS A 221 13.60 -0.88 -7.26
C HIS A 221 14.36 -0.88 -8.60
N ASN A 222 13.79 -0.29 -9.65
CA ASN A 222 14.38 -0.18 -10.98
C ASN A 222 15.35 1.00 -11.12
N GLY A 223 15.45 1.88 -10.12
CA GLY A 223 16.32 3.05 -10.14
C GLY A 223 15.81 4.21 -10.99
N ASN A 224 14.49 4.30 -11.19
CA ASN A 224 13.86 5.47 -11.83
C ASN A 224 14.01 6.74 -10.99
N PHE A 225 14.29 6.58 -9.69
CA PHE A 225 14.56 7.64 -8.75
C PHE A 225 16.00 7.57 -8.24
N THR A 226 16.64 8.73 -8.12
CA THR A 226 17.87 8.86 -7.33
C THR A 226 17.53 9.26 -5.91
N SER A 227 18.40 8.93 -4.95
CA SER A 227 18.23 9.34 -3.54
C SER A 227 18.11 10.86 -3.41
N ARG A 228 18.95 11.61 -4.16
CA ARG A 228 18.91 13.07 -4.22
C ARG A 228 17.56 13.59 -4.72
N ALA A 229 17.06 13.06 -5.84
CA ALA A 229 15.78 13.47 -6.39
C ALA A 229 14.61 13.27 -5.41
N ILE A 230 14.61 12.17 -4.66
CA ILE A 230 13.58 11.89 -3.65
C ILE A 230 13.70 12.84 -2.46
N LYS A 231 14.93 13.14 -2.01
CA LYS A 231 15.17 14.15 -0.96
C LYS A 231 14.68 15.55 -1.39
N ASP A 232 15.04 15.97 -2.59
CA ASP A 232 14.65 17.27 -3.16
C ASP A 232 13.13 17.38 -3.38
N PHE A 233 12.47 16.27 -3.70
CA PHE A 233 11.02 16.22 -3.76
C PHE A 233 10.43 16.35 -2.34
N SER A 234 10.90 15.56 -1.37
CA SER A 234 10.31 15.52 -0.03
C SER A 234 10.56 16.75 0.84
N SER A 235 11.54 17.59 0.51
CA SER A 235 11.82 18.86 1.21
C SER A 235 10.92 20.02 0.79
N LYS A 236 10.19 19.87 -0.33
CA LYS A 236 9.20 20.82 -0.86
C LYS A 236 7.80 20.46 -0.38
#